data_AF-B4JW67-F1
#
_entry.id   AF-B4JW67-F1
#
_cell.length_a   1.000
_cell.length_b   1.000
_cell.length_c   1.000
_cell.angle_alpha   90.00
_cell.angle_beta   90.00
_cell.angle_gamma   90.00
#
_symmetry.space_group_name_H-M   'P 1'
#
loop_
_entity.id
_entity.type
_entity.pdbx_description
1 polymer ?
#
loop_
_entity_poly.entity_id
_entity_poly.type
_entity_poly.pdbx_seq_one_letter_code
_entity_poly.pdbx_strand_id
1 'polypeptide(L)'
;MADQQMERAFCKQNAVPTTRRKSVNAKKRLRLHRQIGLGFKTPAENERAFQKQFGVNLNRKVKPGITKKKVLRRYRDVGLGFKTPREAIDGTYIDKKCPWTGDVRIRGRILTGVVRKTKMQRTIVIRRDYLHFVRKYSRFEKRHRNMSVHCSPAFRDVEHGDIVTIGECRPLSKTVRFNVLKVSKGQGAKKSFKKF
;
A
#
# COMPACT_ATOMS: atom_id res chain seq x y z
N MET A 1 -36.05 35.92 1.16
CA MET A 1 -36.29 35.44 -0.22
C MET A 1 -34.96 35.12 -0.90
N ALA A 2 -34.26 34.06 -0.48
CA ALA A 2 -33.19 33.37 -1.22
C ALA A 2 -32.53 32.31 -0.31
N ASP A 3 -33.24 31.28 0.13
CA ASP A 3 -32.65 30.17 0.91
C ASP A 3 -33.45 28.85 0.78
N GLN A 4 -33.80 28.44 -0.46
CA GLN A 4 -34.52 27.17 -0.70
C GLN A 4 -34.12 26.40 -1.97
N GLN A 5 -32.94 26.63 -2.56
CA GLN A 5 -32.58 26.01 -3.85
C GLN A 5 -31.31 25.14 -3.88
N MET A 6 -30.84 24.63 -2.74
CA MET A 6 -29.69 23.71 -2.72
C MET A 6 -29.92 22.39 -1.98
N GLU A 7 -31.16 21.87 -1.91
CA GLU A 7 -31.42 20.56 -1.28
C GLU A 7 -32.33 19.61 -2.09
N ARG A 8 -32.51 19.83 -3.40
CA ARG A 8 -33.42 19.02 -4.23
C ARG A 8 -32.81 18.44 -5.50
N ALA A 9 -31.66 17.78 -5.38
CA ALA A 9 -31.13 16.95 -6.49
C ALA A 9 -30.64 15.57 -6.04
N PHE A 10 -31.09 15.10 -4.88
CA PHE A 10 -30.81 13.75 -4.37
C PHE A 10 -32.10 12.94 -4.23
N CYS A 11 -32.77 12.64 -5.34
CA CYS A 11 -33.75 11.55 -5.42
C CYS A 11 -34.27 11.40 -6.85
N LYS A 12 -33.89 10.29 -7.50
CA LYS A 12 -34.68 9.45 -8.41
C LYS A 12 -33.74 8.63 -9.30
N GLN A 13 -33.25 7.52 -8.76
CA GLN A 13 -32.98 6.35 -9.59
C GLN A 13 -34.18 5.41 -9.40
N ASN A 14 -34.83 5.05 -10.51
CA ASN A 14 -36.00 4.18 -10.50
C ASN A 14 -35.61 2.80 -9.96
N ALA A 15 -36.31 2.37 -8.90
CA ALA A 15 -36.17 1.04 -8.33
C ALA A 15 -36.86 0.02 -9.26
N VAL A 16 -36.10 -0.97 -9.74
CA VAL A 16 -36.66 -2.16 -10.40
C VAL A 16 -37.25 -3.08 -9.32
N PRO A 17 -38.52 -3.51 -9.42
CA PRO A 17 -39.12 -4.38 -8.42
C PRO A 17 -38.57 -5.81 -8.57
N THR A 18 -37.82 -6.30 -7.57
CA THR A 18 -37.52 -7.73 -7.47
C THR A 18 -38.62 -8.41 -6.67
N THR A 19 -39.42 -9.26 -7.33
CA THR A 19 -40.38 -10.15 -6.66
C THR A 19 -39.63 -11.09 -5.72
N ARG A 20 -39.83 -10.89 -4.41
CA ARG A 20 -39.18 -11.64 -3.34
C ARG A 20 -40.03 -12.88 -3.01
N ARG A 21 -39.62 -14.08 -3.44
CA ARG A 21 -40.05 -15.31 -2.76
C ARG A 21 -39.23 -15.44 -1.47
N LYS A 22 -39.88 -15.29 -0.31
CA LYS A 22 -39.26 -15.50 1.01
C LYS A 22 -39.06 -17.00 1.22
N SER A 23 -37.81 -17.46 1.34
CA SER A 23 -37.52 -18.75 1.97
C SER A 23 -37.36 -18.55 3.47
N VAL A 24 -38.08 -19.38 4.23
CA VAL A 24 -38.10 -19.38 5.70
C VAL A 24 -36.76 -19.92 6.22
N ASN A 25 -36.21 -19.25 7.23
CA ASN A 25 -35.09 -19.69 8.06
C ASN A 25 -33.68 -19.84 7.42
N ALA A 26 -32.87 -18.79 7.53
CA ALA A 26 -31.41 -18.92 7.56
C ALA A 26 -30.78 -17.71 8.28
N LYS A 27 -30.47 -17.88 9.58
CA LYS A 27 -29.47 -17.06 10.27
C LYS A 27 -28.10 -17.37 9.67
N LYS A 28 -27.72 -16.67 8.60
CA LYS A 28 -26.35 -16.45 8.13
C LYS A 28 -26.40 -15.34 7.09
N ARG A 29 -25.83 -14.16 7.41
CA ARG A 29 -25.61 -13.09 6.42
C ARG A 29 -24.64 -13.61 5.37
N LEU A 30 -25.16 -14.10 4.25
CA LEU A 30 -24.37 -14.38 3.06
C LEU A 30 -23.81 -13.04 2.56
N ARG A 31 -22.54 -12.76 2.84
CA ARG A 31 -21.79 -11.77 2.07
C ARG A 31 -21.67 -12.33 0.66
N LEU A 32 -22.60 -11.94 -0.20
CA LEU A 32 -22.61 -12.32 -1.59
C LEU A 32 -21.41 -11.64 -2.25
N HIS A 33 -20.28 -12.36 -2.35
CA HIS A 33 -19.17 -11.96 -3.20
C HIS A 33 -19.66 -12.13 -4.65
N ARG A 34 -20.43 -11.16 -5.12
CA ARG A 34 -20.85 -11.10 -6.51
C ARG A 34 -19.56 -10.91 -7.31
N GLN A 35 -19.04 -11.98 -7.91
CA GLN A 35 -18.04 -11.88 -8.96
C GLN A 35 -18.70 -11.07 -10.08
N ILE A 36 -18.49 -9.76 -10.04
CA ILE A 36 -18.76 -8.91 -11.19
C ILE A 36 -17.78 -9.43 -12.25
N GLY A 37 -18.31 -10.03 -13.31
CA GLY A 37 -17.58 -10.65 -14.43
C GLY A 37 -16.75 -9.67 -15.24
N LEU A 38 -15.89 -8.93 -14.57
CA LEU A 38 -14.82 -8.12 -15.13
C LEU A 38 -13.56 -8.79 -14.59
N GLY A 39 -12.70 -9.31 -15.46
CA GLY A 39 -11.46 -10.04 -15.13
C GLY A 39 -10.39 -9.25 -14.34
N PHE A 40 -10.80 -8.36 -13.44
CA PHE A 40 -9.97 -7.78 -12.40
C PHE A 40 -10.09 -8.64 -11.16
N LYS A 41 -8.96 -9.16 -10.68
CA LYS A 41 -8.84 -9.57 -9.29
C LYS A 41 -8.99 -8.30 -8.44
N THR A 42 -10.22 -7.98 -8.03
CA THR A 42 -10.45 -6.90 -7.06
C THR A 42 -9.65 -7.21 -5.81
N PRO A 43 -8.90 -6.26 -5.24
CA PRO A 43 -8.29 -6.49 -3.93
C PRO A 43 -9.40 -6.89 -2.96
N ALA A 44 -9.11 -7.79 -2.02
CA ALA A 44 -10.03 -8.07 -0.94
C ALA A 44 -10.42 -6.74 -0.28
N GLU A 45 -11.68 -6.35 -0.45
CA GLU A 45 -12.23 -5.09 0.07
C GLU A 45 -12.39 -5.23 1.59
N ASN A 46 -11.28 -5.07 2.29
CA ASN A 46 -11.21 -5.21 3.74
C ASN A 46 -11.55 -3.91 4.47
N GLU A 47 -11.61 -2.79 3.74
CA GLU A 47 -11.87 -1.45 4.26
C GLU A 47 -13.36 -1.08 4.10
N ARG A 48 -13.86 -0.18 4.96
CA ARG A 48 -15.26 0.25 4.93
C ARG A 48 -15.64 1.02 3.65
N ALA A 49 -14.69 1.75 3.08
CA ALA A 49 -14.89 2.55 1.88
C ALA A 49 -14.21 1.87 0.68
N PHE A 50 -14.87 1.96 -0.47
CA PHE A 50 -14.33 1.47 -1.74
C PHE A 50 -12.96 2.11 -2.05
N GLN A 51 -11.95 1.29 -2.28
CA GLN A 51 -10.60 1.74 -2.58
C GLN A 51 -10.36 1.71 -4.10
N LYS A 52 -9.83 2.81 -4.65
CA LYS A 52 -9.41 2.91 -6.06
C LYS A 52 -8.11 3.71 -6.19
N GLN A 53 -7.36 3.46 -7.27
CA GLN A 53 -6.19 4.27 -7.60
C GLN A 53 -6.60 5.65 -8.15
N PHE A 54 -5.83 6.67 -7.80
CA PHE A 54 -6.06 8.02 -8.32
C PHE A 54 -5.72 8.12 -9.81
N GLY A 55 -6.66 8.63 -10.60
CA GLY A 55 -6.54 8.75 -12.06
C GLY A 55 -6.86 7.46 -12.84
N VAL A 56 -7.28 6.39 -12.16
CA VAL A 56 -7.73 5.16 -12.82
C VAL A 56 -9.27 5.11 -12.83
N ASN A 57 -9.86 5.17 -14.03
CA ASN A 57 -11.30 5.00 -14.20
C ASN A 57 -11.64 3.52 -14.44
N LEU A 58 -12.27 2.87 -13.44
CA LEU A 58 -12.69 1.46 -13.52
C LEU A 58 -13.89 1.25 -14.45
N ASN A 59 -14.71 2.28 -14.63
CA ASN A 59 -15.93 2.25 -15.45
C ASN A 59 -15.66 2.54 -16.93
N ARG A 60 -14.41 2.39 -17.39
CA ARG A 60 -14.05 2.57 -18.80
C ARG A 60 -14.72 1.48 -19.64
N LYS A 61 -15.59 1.92 -20.56
CA LYS A 61 -16.20 1.07 -21.58
C LYS A 61 -15.13 0.54 -22.52
N VAL A 62 -15.19 -0.75 -22.83
CA VAL A 62 -14.30 -1.39 -23.80
C VAL A 62 -14.86 -1.12 -25.20
N LYS A 63 -14.01 -0.73 -26.16
CA LYS A 63 -14.44 -0.54 -27.55
C LYS A 63 -14.92 -1.89 -28.13
N PRO A 64 -15.97 -1.91 -28.96
CA PRO A 64 -16.40 -3.13 -29.64
C PRO A 64 -15.23 -3.72 -30.45
N GLY A 65 -15.04 -5.04 -30.40
CA GLY A 65 -13.94 -5.77 -31.06
C GLY A 65 -12.72 -6.10 -30.19
N ILE A 66 -12.60 -5.56 -28.97
CA ILE A 66 -11.51 -5.91 -28.03
C ILE A 66 -11.97 -7.06 -27.13
N THR A 67 -11.41 -8.25 -27.32
CA THR A 67 -11.74 -9.47 -26.55
C THR A 67 -11.10 -9.52 -25.16
N LYS A 68 -9.96 -8.85 -24.95
CA LYS A 68 -9.23 -8.86 -23.66
C LYS A 68 -9.08 -7.46 -23.09
N LYS A 69 -9.67 -7.23 -21.90
CA LYS A 69 -9.52 -5.98 -21.15
C LYS A 69 -8.13 -5.93 -20.51
N LYS A 70 -7.23 -5.07 -20.99
CA LYS A 70 -5.94 -4.79 -20.31
C LYS A 70 -6.23 -4.32 -18.88
N VAL A 71 -5.53 -4.91 -17.91
CA VAL A 71 -5.63 -4.52 -16.50
C VAL A 71 -5.15 -3.07 -16.36
N LEU A 72 -6.06 -2.18 -16.00
CA LEU A 72 -5.77 -0.76 -15.88
C LEU A 72 -5.18 -0.49 -14.49
N ARG A 73 -3.85 -0.55 -14.38
CA ARG A 73 -3.12 -0.22 -13.16
C ARG A 73 -2.13 0.90 -13.41
N ARG A 74 -2.16 1.90 -12.53
CA ARG A 74 -1.18 3.00 -12.52
C ARG A 74 0.00 2.61 -11.65
N TYR A 75 1.19 2.66 -12.24
CA TYR A 75 2.47 2.65 -11.56
C TYR A 75 3.37 3.71 -12.19
N ARG A 76 4.42 4.09 -11.49
CA ARG A 76 5.47 4.98 -12.00
C ARG A 76 6.84 4.48 -11.56
N ASP A 77 7.85 4.92 -12.30
CA ASP A 77 9.22 4.87 -11.82
C ASP A 77 9.42 5.95 -10.73
N VAL A 78 10.19 5.60 -9.71
CA VAL A 78 10.57 6.48 -8.59
C VAL A 78 11.82 7.28 -8.94
N GLY A 79 12.63 6.81 -9.90
CA GLY A 79 13.92 7.38 -10.26
C GLY A 79 15.05 6.95 -9.32
N LEU A 80 16.19 7.64 -9.39
CA LEU A 80 17.37 7.38 -8.56
C LEU A 80 17.95 5.96 -8.71
N GLY A 81 17.70 5.29 -9.84
CA GLY A 81 18.20 3.95 -10.14
C GLY A 81 17.47 2.81 -9.42
N PHE A 82 16.38 3.08 -8.71
CA PHE A 82 15.59 2.03 -8.06
C PHE A 82 14.65 1.36 -9.06
N LYS A 83 14.73 0.02 -9.15
CA LYS A 83 13.82 -0.77 -9.99
C LYS A 83 12.42 -0.79 -9.41
N THR A 84 11.41 -0.73 -10.27
CA THR A 84 10.01 -0.93 -9.88
C THR A 84 9.78 -2.41 -9.55
N PRO A 85 9.20 -2.75 -8.39
CA PRO A 85 8.93 -4.15 -8.04
C PRO A 85 7.81 -4.70 -8.93
N ARG A 86 7.88 -6.00 -9.27
CA ARG A 86 6.88 -6.68 -10.11
C ARG A 86 5.49 -6.61 -9.47
N GLU A 87 5.44 -6.70 -8.15
CA GLU A 87 4.22 -6.57 -7.35
C GLU A 87 3.58 -5.19 -7.47
N ALA A 88 4.35 -4.13 -7.74
CA ALA A 88 3.76 -2.82 -8.02
C ALA A 88 3.13 -2.74 -9.41
N ILE A 89 3.65 -3.49 -10.40
CA ILE A 89 3.16 -3.52 -11.78
C ILE A 89 1.93 -4.42 -11.90
N ASP A 90 2.00 -5.64 -11.38
CA ASP A 90 0.97 -6.68 -11.56
C ASP A 90 0.07 -6.87 -10.34
N GLY A 91 0.46 -6.30 -9.19
CA GLY A 91 -0.27 -6.48 -7.94
C GLY A 91 -1.64 -5.80 -7.93
N THR A 92 -2.50 -6.24 -7.00
CA THR A 92 -3.88 -5.75 -6.89
C THR A 92 -4.08 -4.79 -5.72
N TYR A 93 -3.08 -4.60 -4.87
CA TYR A 93 -3.19 -3.76 -3.68
C TYR A 93 -3.37 -2.27 -4.03
N ILE A 94 -4.06 -1.54 -3.15
CA ILE A 94 -4.28 -0.10 -3.27
C ILE A 94 -3.69 0.59 -2.05
N ASP A 95 -2.68 1.41 -2.31
CA ASP A 95 -1.99 2.19 -1.29
C ASP A 95 -1.62 3.57 -1.82
N LYS A 96 -2.16 4.62 -1.18
CA LYS A 96 -1.92 6.02 -1.53
C LYS A 96 -0.51 6.49 -1.13
N LYS A 97 0.10 5.82 -0.13
CA LYS A 97 1.41 6.15 0.43
C LYS A 97 2.57 5.39 -0.26
N CYS A 98 2.26 4.50 -1.19
CA CYS A 98 3.24 3.76 -1.98
C CYS A 98 4.06 4.72 -2.88
N PRO A 99 5.40 4.54 -2.99
CA PRO A 99 6.20 5.40 -3.85
C PRO A 99 5.95 5.14 -5.35
N TRP A 100 5.62 3.90 -5.74
CA TRP A 100 5.36 3.49 -7.13
C TRP A 100 3.92 3.73 -7.61
N THR A 101 2.92 3.40 -6.79
CA THR A 101 1.50 3.38 -7.23
C THR A 101 0.68 4.50 -6.60
N GLY A 102 1.27 5.22 -5.63
CA GLY A 102 0.63 6.30 -4.91
C GLY A 102 1.14 7.68 -5.34
N ASP A 103 0.86 8.69 -4.51
CA ASP A 103 1.27 10.07 -4.72
C ASP A 103 2.39 10.47 -3.72
N VAL A 104 3.43 9.63 -3.59
CA VAL A 104 4.58 9.93 -2.71
C VAL A 104 5.86 10.04 -3.50
N ARG A 105 6.37 11.26 -3.68
CA ARG A 105 7.67 11.51 -4.31
C ARG A 105 8.78 11.35 -3.28
N ILE A 106 9.87 10.71 -3.70
CA ILE A 106 11.07 10.52 -2.91
C ILE A 106 12.04 11.65 -3.21
N ARG A 107 12.62 12.24 -2.17
CA ARG A 107 13.54 13.38 -2.27
C ARG A 107 14.48 13.42 -1.07
N GLY A 108 15.64 14.06 -1.22
CA GLY A 108 16.56 14.25 -0.12
C GLY A 108 17.32 12.97 0.22
N ARG A 109 17.30 12.58 1.50
CA ARG A 109 18.20 11.55 2.03
C ARG A 109 17.74 10.14 1.68
N ILE A 110 18.66 9.32 1.18
CA ILE A 110 18.52 7.87 1.11
C ILE A 110 19.33 7.27 2.25
N LEU A 111 18.67 6.49 3.10
CA LEU A 111 19.29 5.89 4.28
C LEU A 111 19.12 4.37 4.25
N THR A 112 19.99 3.68 4.95
CA THR A 112 19.89 2.25 5.21
C THR A 112 19.67 2.00 6.70
N GLY A 113 18.96 0.91 7.02
CA GLY A 113 18.77 0.47 8.40
C GLY A 113 18.23 -0.95 8.46
N VAL A 114 18.26 -1.53 9.66
CA VAL A 114 17.80 -2.89 9.92
C VAL A 114 16.37 -2.85 10.43
N VAL A 115 15.51 -3.74 9.93
CA VAL A 115 14.11 -3.82 10.38
C VAL A 115 14.06 -4.41 11.79
N ARG A 116 13.47 -3.66 12.73
CA ARG A 116 13.33 -4.08 14.14
C ARG A 116 11.94 -4.59 14.48
N LYS A 117 10.89 -3.94 13.96
CA LYS A 117 9.48 -4.31 14.24
C LYS A 117 8.64 -4.14 12.98
N THR A 118 7.76 -5.11 12.71
CA THR A 118 6.78 -5.08 11.59
C THR A 118 5.33 -5.20 12.06
N LYS A 119 5.05 -4.93 13.34
CA LYS A 119 3.71 -5.13 13.95
C LYS A 119 2.65 -4.11 13.52
N MET A 120 3.05 -2.99 12.93
CA MET A 120 2.11 -1.93 12.54
C MET A 120 1.59 -2.16 11.11
N GLN A 121 0.38 -1.71 10.84
CA GLN A 121 -0.20 -1.79 9.50
C GLN A 121 0.61 -0.93 8.51
N ARG A 122 1.18 -1.57 7.48
CA ARG A 122 1.92 -0.95 6.37
C ARG A 122 3.06 -0.02 6.80
N THR A 123 3.55 -0.14 8.03
CA THR A 123 4.64 0.68 8.58
C THR A 123 5.58 -0.21 9.35
N ILE A 124 6.87 -0.05 9.14
CA ILE A 124 7.91 -0.78 9.86
C ILE A 124 8.74 0.19 10.69
N VAL A 125 9.29 -0.30 11.80
CA VAL A 125 10.28 0.44 12.57
C VAL A 125 11.65 -0.11 12.25
N ILE A 126 12.51 0.75 11.71
CA ILE A 126 13.91 0.44 11.45
C ILE A 126 14.78 0.95 12.59
N ARG A 127 15.94 0.32 12.76
CA ARG A 127 17.01 0.76 13.64
C ARG A 127 18.23 1.11 12.81
N ARG A 128 18.85 2.25 13.12
CA ARG A 128 20.14 2.66 12.58
C ARG A 128 21.12 2.77 13.73
N ASP A 129 22.11 1.90 13.74
CA ASP A 129 23.23 1.95 14.66
C ASP A 129 24.35 2.80 14.04
N TYR A 130 24.94 3.68 14.85
CA TYR A 130 26.07 4.53 14.45
C TYR A 130 26.99 4.76 15.64
N LEU A 131 28.25 5.02 15.34
CA LEU A 131 29.25 5.36 16.34
C LEU A 131 29.30 6.87 16.52
N HIS A 132 29.20 7.34 17.76
CA HIS A 132 29.36 8.74 18.11
C HIS A 132 30.76 8.95 18.71
N PHE A 133 31.49 9.93 18.20
CA PHE A 133 32.86 10.21 18.65
C PHE A 133 32.84 11.15 19.86
N VAL A 134 33.48 10.75 20.96
CA VAL A 134 33.61 11.55 22.17
C VAL A 134 34.99 12.20 22.19
N ARG A 135 35.05 13.48 21.79
CA ARG A 135 36.30 14.24 21.57
C ARG A 135 37.23 14.25 22.79
N LYS A 136 36.69 14.35 24.01
CA LYS A 136 37.49 14.39 25.25
C LYS A 136 38.31 13.13 25.47
N TYR A 137 37.78 11.96 25.10
CA TYR A 137 38.39 10.66 25.38
C TYR A 137 38.95 9.99 24.12
N SER A 138 38.85 10.64 22.96
CA SER A 138 39.23 10.09 21.65
C SER A 138 38.70 8.67 21.40
N ARG A 139 37.48 8.40 21.89
CA ARG A 139 36.81 7.08 21.82
C ARG A 139 35.44 7.19 21.16
N PHE A 140 34.96 6.08 20.60
CA PHE A 140 33.62 5.98 20.04
C PHE A 140 32.66 5.28 21.00
N GLU A 141 31.45 5.81 21.11
CA GLU A 141 30.34 5.14 21.80
C GLU A 141 29.29 4.66 20.78
N LYS A 142 28.66 3.51 21.07
CA LYS A 142 27.60 2.95 20.22
C LYS A 142 26.29 3.67 20.53
N ARG A 143 25.71 4.34 19.53
CA ARG A 143 24.36 4.93 19.61
C ARG A 143 23.45 4.30 18.57
N HIS A 144 22.15 4.42 18.80
CA HIS A 144 21.16 4.00 17.83
C HIS A 144 19.98 4.97 17.78
N ARG A 145 19.31 5.02 16.63
CA ARG A 145 18.03 5.71 16.47
C ARG A 145 17.03 4.76 15.81
N ASN A 146 15.82 4.73 16.36
CA ASN A 146 14.69 4.04 15.74
C ASN A 146 13.92 5.03 14.88
N MET A 147 13.47 4.59 13.72
CA MET A 147 12.70 5.41 12.78
C MET A 147 11.50 4.63 12.27
N SER A 148 10.34 5.28 12.20
CA SER A 148 9.14 4.73 11.59
C SER A 148 9.12 5.03 10.10
N VAL A 149 8.92 3.99 9.29
CA VAL A 149 9.01 4.04 7.83
C VAL A 149 7.77 3.39 7.22
N HIS A 150 7.16 4.04 6.24
CA HIS A 150 6.08 3.43 5.47
C HIS A 150 6.62 2.26 4.65
N CYS A 151 5.94 1.13 4.69
CA CYS A 151 6.28 -0.03 3.87
C CYS A 151 5.11 -0.30 2.91
N SER A 152 5.37 -0.17 1.62
CA SER A 152 4.36 -0.47 0.61
C SER A 152 4.04 -1.97 0.60
N PRO A 153 2.76 -2.37 0.38
CA PRO A 153 2.39 -3.78 0.22
C PRO A 153 3.04 -4.49 -0.99
N ALA A 154 3.80 -3.77 -1.83
CA ALA A 154 4.69 -4.39 -2.82
C ALA A 154 5.69 -5.35 -2.16
N PHE A 155 6.17 -5.03 -0.96
CA PHE A 155 7.09 -5.88 -0.21
C PHE A 155 6.30 -6.75 0.78
N ARG A 156 6.07 -8.01 0.42
CA ARG A 156 5.34 -8.96 1.25
C ARG A 156 6.23 -9.63 2.30
N ASP A 157 7.47 -9.90 1.91
CA ASP A 157 8.35 -10.76 2.70
C ASP A 157 9.26 -9.95 3.64
N VAL A 158 8.81 -8.85 4.25
CA VAL A 158 9.69 -8.07 5.13
C VAL A 158 9.72 -8.70 6.53
N GLU A 159 10.88 -9.21 6.93
CA GLU A 159 11.07 -9.85 8.24
C GLU A 159 11.97 -9.01 9.16
N HIS A 160 12.00 -9.37 10.45
CA HIS A 160 12.87 -8.71 11.41
C HIS A 160 14.33 -9.09 11.08
N GLY A 161 15.24 -8.12 11.11
CA GLY A 161 16.65 -8.31 10.74
C GLY A 161 16.97 -8.09 9.27
N ASP A 162 15.97 -7.87 8.40
CA ASP A 162 16.23 -7.47 7.00
C ASP A 162 16.87 -6.08 6.93
N ILE A 163 17.73 -5.87 5.93
CA ILE A 163 18.35 -4.57 5.65
C ILE A 163 17.48 -3.85 4.63
N VAL A 164 16.99 -2.68 4.95
CA VAL A 164 16.14 -1.89 4.06
C VAL A 164 16.81 -0.58 3.67
N THR A 165 16.68 -0.25 2.38
CA THR A 165 17.00 1.09 1.85
C THR A 165 15.73 1.91 1.82
N ILE A 166 15.77 3.05 2.48
CA ILE A 166 14.65 3.96 2.67
C ILE A 166 14.96 5.31 2.04
N GLY A 167 13.93 5.96 1.49
CA GLY A 167 14.01 7.30 0.94
C GLY A 167 13.18 8.28 1.74
N GLU A 168 13.71 9.48 1.94
CA GLU A 168 12.97 10.59 2.53
C GLU A 168 11.82 11.03 1.60
N CYS A 169 10.71 11.45 2.20
CA CYS A 169 9.52 11.90 1.49
C CYS A 169 8.84 13.06 2.23
N ARG A 170 7.75 13.58 1.67
CA ARG A 170 6.87 14.48 2.42
C ARG A 170 6.36 13.77 3.70
N PRO A 171 6.03 14.50 4.78
CA PRO A 171 5.42 13.88 5.96
C PRO A 171 4.16 13.08 5.58
N LEU A 172 4.12 11.79 5.94
CA LEU A 172 2.99 10.87 5.68
C LEU A 172 2.13 10.62 6.91
N SER A 173 2.69 10.84 8.10
CA SER A 173 2.04 10.81 9.40
C SER A 173 2.85 11.64 10.39
N LYS A 174 2.44 11.65 11.67
CA LYS A 174 3.17 12.33 12.75
C LYS A 174 4.65 11.94 12.81
N THR A 175 4.95 10.65 12.64
CA THR A 175 6.30 10.09 12.78
C THR A 175 6.91 9.65 11.45
N VAL A 176 6.10 9.29 10.46
CA VAL A 176 6.58 8.71 9.20
C VAL A 176 6.92 9.80 8.19
N ARG A 177 8.23 9.93 7.91
CA ARG A 177 8.81 10.84 6.91
C ARG A 177 9.68 10.11 5.87
N PHE A 178 9.75 8.78 5.96
CA PHE A 178 10.53 7.92 5.08
C PHE A 178 9.67 6.79 4.53
N ASN A 179 10.04 6.29 3.36
CA ASN A 179 9.38 5.17 2.68
C ASN A 179 10.42 4.12 2.27
N VAL A 180 10.04 2.85 2.30
CA VAL A 180 10.91 1.74 1.86
C VAL A 180 11.01 1.73 0.33
N LEU A 181 12.22 1.66 -0.20
CA LEU A 181 12.52 1.60 -1.64
C LEU A 181 13.04 0.25 -2.09
N LYS A 182 13.86 -0.40 -1.25
CA LYS A 182 14.47 -1.68 -1.54
C LYS A 182 14.65 -2.47 -0.26
N VAL A 183 14.35 -3.77 -0.33
CA VAL A 183 14.59 -4.71 0.76
C VAL A 183 15.75 -5.61 0.34
N SER A 184 16.77 -5.72 1.18
CA SER A 184 17.88 -6.64 1.05
C SER A 184 17.80 -7.65 2.18
N LYS A 185 17.66 -8.93 1.82
CA LYS A 185 17.59 -10.01 2.79
C LYS A 185 18.86 -10.07 3.63
N GLY A 186 18.69 -10.15 4.95
CA GLY A 186 19.80 -10.28 5.89
C GLY A 186 20.61 -11.54 5.59
N GLN A 187 21.95 -11.47 5.71
CA GLN A 187 22.85 -12.58 5.37
C GLN A 187 22.55 -13.86 6.17
N GLY A 188 22.04 -13.74 7.40
CA GLY A 188 21.67 -14.88 8.25
C GLY A 188 20.40 -15.63 7.82
N ALA A 189 19.50 -15.00 7.07
CA ALA A 189 18.23 -15.62 6.65
C ALA A 189 18.38 -16.54 5.42
N LYS A 190 19.51 -16.45 4.69
CA LYS A 190 19.72 -17.21 3.45
C LYS A 190 19.99 -18.70 3.68
N LYS A 191 20.27 -19.13 4.92
CA LYS A 191 20.74 -20.49 5.22
C LYS A 191 19.78 -21.33 6.07
N SER A 192 18.66 -20.80 6.52
CA SER A 192 17.69 -21.55 7.33
C SER A 192 16.52 -22.03 6.47
N PHE A 193 16.41 -23.34 6.24
CA PHE A 193 15.22 -23.95 5.67
C PHE A 193 14.08 -23.80 6.70
N LYS A 194 13.02 -23.04 6.38
CA LYS A 194 11.82 -23.01 7.22
C LYS A 194 11.10 -24.34 6.99
N LYS A 195 11.00 -25.18 8.04
CA LYS A 195 10.16 -26.38 8.00
C LYS A 195 8.70 -25.93 7.78
N PHE A 196 8.06 -26.53 6.78
CA PHE A 196 6.68 -26.26 6.40
C PHE A 196 5.71 -26.66 7.50
#